data_AF-A0A075MXV2-F1
#
_entry.id   AF-A0A075MXV2-F1
#
_cell.length_a   1.000
_cell.length_b   1.000
_cell.length_c   1.000
_cell.angle_alpha   90.00
_cell.angle_beta   90.00
_cell.angle_gamma   90.00
#
_symmetry.space_group_name_H-M   'P 1'
#
loop_
_entity.id
_entity.type
_entity.pdbx_description
1 polymer ?
#
loop_
_entity_poly.entity_id
_entity_poly.type
_entity_poly.pdbx_seq_one_letter_code
_entity_poly.pdbx_strand_id
1 'polypeptide(L)'
;MSSSPSSSSPEEQRLWELRQDAKWGKDTETQKKAIQELGKVGTPPAVNVLNEVMAVSSRDDIKKYCQDVISGIIATTTNDIRTAGEERAAAEEAGTEKNQQPEKKKAAAAEKGKEKVEVSQEKRGTEVVGLQ
;
A
#
# COMPACT_ATOMS: atom_id res chain seq x y z
N MET A 1 -27.62 27.68 -24.13
CA MET A 1 -27.03 26.33 -24.03
C MET A 1 -26.12 26.34 -22.81
N SER A 2 -26.58 25.77 -21.69
CA SER A 2 -25.81 25.77 -20.43
C SER A 2 -25.42 24.33 -20.11
N SER A 3 -24.27 23.91 -20.62
CA SER A 3 -23.70 22.58 -20.34
C SER A 3 -22.81 22.68 -19.10
N SER A 4 -23.31 22.27 -17.93
CA SER A 4 -22.57 22.23 -16.66
C SER A 4 -23.37 21.42 -15.62
N PRO A 5 -22.72 20.67 -14.73
CA PRO A 5 -22.11 19.39 -15.09
C PRO A 5 -22.92 18.23 -14.50
N SER A 6 -22.88 17.07 -15.16
CA SER A 6 -23.54 15.88 -14.62
C SER A 6 -22.87 15.46 -13.31
N SER A 7 -23.61 15.61 -12.21
CA SER A 7 -23.56 14.82 -10.98
C SER A 7 -22.37 13.86 -10.88
N SER A 8 -21.29 14.25 -10.18
CA SER A 8 -20.27 13.29 -9.75
C SER A 8 -20.96 12.18 -8.96
N SER A 9 -20.86 10.95 -9.43
CA SER A 9 -21.59 9.85 -8.81
C SER A 9 -20.97 9.53 -7.44
N PRO A 10 -21.78 9.17 -6.43
CA PRO A 10 -21.26 8.85 -5.09
C PRO A 10 -20.23 7.70 -5.11
N GLU A 11 -20.27 6.84 -6.12
CA GLU A 11 -19.27 5.80 -6.36
C GLU A 11 -17.88 6.35 -6.73
N GLU A 12 -17.80 7.43 -7.53
CA GLU A 12 -16.53 8.07 -7.87
C GLU A 12 -15.89 8.72 -6.64
N GLN A 13 -16.72 9.36 -5.81
CA GLN A 13 -16.28 9.95 -4.54
C GLN A 13 -15.77 8.87 -3.58
N ARG A 14 -16.50 7.76 -3.42
CA ARG A 14 -16.07 6.61 -2.61
C ARG A 14 -14.78 5.98 -3.12
N LEU A 15 -14.60 5.84 -4.43
CA LEU A 15 -13.35 5.35 -5.04
C LEU A 15 -12.18 6.30 -4.75
N TRP A 16 -12.41 7.62 -4.79
CA TRP A 16 -11.39 8.62 -4.46
C TRP A 16 -10.98 8.56 -2.98
N GLU A 17 -11.93 8.42 -2.06
CA GLU A 17 -11.63 8.28 -0.62
C GLU A 17 -10.82 7.01 -0.35
N LEU A 18 -11.28 5.85 -0.86
CA LEU A 18 -10.56 4.58 -0.73
C LEU A 18 -9.15 4.63 -1.35
N ARG A 19 -8.96 5.39 -2.44
CA ARG A 19 -7.63 5.65 -3.02
C ARG A 19 -6.72 6.42 -2.05
N GLN A 20 -7.24 7.43 -1.33
CA GLN A 20 -6.43 8.16 -0.35
C GLN A 20 -6.06 7.25 0.83
N ASP A 21 -7.01 6.51 1.40
CA ASP A 21 -6.74 5.60 2.52
C ASP A 21 -5.80 4.44 2.15
N ALA A 22 -5.87 3.92 0.92
CA ALA A 22 -4.93 2.90 0.47
C ALA A 22 -3.49 3.43 0.35
N LYS A 23 -3.31 4.66 -0.18
CA LYS A 23 -1.98 5.26 -0.41
C LYS A 23 -1.38 5.88 0.86
N TRP A 24 -2.20 6.60 1.64
CA TRP A 24 -1.78 7.46 2.76
C TRP A 24 -2.45 7.11 4.10
N GLY A 25 -3.17 5.99 4.16
CA GLY A 25 -3.83 5.52 5.39
C GLY A 25 -2.85 5.45 6.56
N LYS A 26 -3.26 6.04 7.68
CA LYS A 26 -2.46 6.20 8.90
C LYS A 26 -1.80 4.91 9.39
N ASP A 27 -2.51 3.79 9.25
CA ASP A 27 -2.14 2.48 9.78
C ASP A 27 -2.27 1.39 8.70
N THR A 28 -1.48 0.32 8.83
CA THR A 28 -1.48 -0.83 7.90
C THR A 28 -2.87 -1.42 7.68
N GLU A 29 -3.67 -1.47 8.74
CA GLU A 29 -5.02 -2.03 8.72
C GLU A 29 -5.97 -1.14 7.93
N THR A 30 -5.87 0.18 8.06
CA THR A 30 -6.62 1.15 7.26
C THR A 30 -6.28 1.00 5.78
N GLN A 31 -4.99 0.93 5.43
CA GLN A 31 -4.55 0.71 4.05
C GLN A 31 -5.12 -0.61 3.49
N LYS A 32 -4.95 -1.72 4.21
CA LYS A 32 -5.48 -3.04 3.80
C LYS A 32 -7.00 -3.04 3.68
N LYS A 33 -7.73 -2.42 4.61
CA LYS A 33 -9.18 -2.32 4.55
C LYS A 33 -9.65 -1.54 3.31
N ALA A 34 -9.00 -0.43 2.99
CA ALA A 34 -9.29 0.33 1.78
C ALA A 34 -8.99 -0.45 0.49
N ILE A 35 -7.86 -1.17 0.44
CA ILE A 35 -7.49 -2.08 -0.65
C ILE A 35 -8.53 -3.19 -0.84
N GLN A 36 -9.01 -3.78 0.26
CA GLN A 36 -10.03 -4.82 0.21
C GLN A 36 -11.38 -4.29 -0.31
N GLU A 37 -11.78 -3.09 0.12
CA GLU A 37 -13.02 -2.45 -0.38
C GLU A 37 -12.91 -2.09 -1.87
N LEU A 38 -11.76 -1.58 -2.34
CA LEU A 38 -11.47 -1.42 -3.77
C LEU A 38 -11.59 -2.75 -4.53
N GLY A 39 -11.10 -3.84 -3.94
CA GLY A 39 -11.25 -5.19 -4.46
C GLY A 39 -12.70 -5.62 -4.66
N LYS A 40 -13.55 -5.40 -3.64
CA LYS A 40 -14.98 -5.73 -3.70
C LYS A 40 -15.76 -4.91 -4.73
N VAL A 41 -15.31 -3.69 -5.04
CA VAL A 41 -15.93 -2.88 -6.10
C VAL A 41 -15.67 -3.50 -7.48
N GLY A 42 -14.53 -4.18 -7.69
CA GLY A 42 -14.26 -4.97 -8.89
C GLY A 42 -14.18 -4.19 -10.21
N THR A 43 -14.22 -2.85 -10.17
CA THR A 43 -14.25 -2.02 -11.37
C THR A 43 -12.83 -1.77 -11.94
N PRO A 44 -12.69 -1.56 -13.27
CA PRO A 44 -11.41 -1.18 -13.88
C PRO A 44 -10.67 -0.01 -13.20
N PRO A 45 -11.31 1.12 -12.81
CA PRO A 45 -10.63 2.17 -12.05
C PRO A 45 -10.10 1.70 -10.69
N ALA A 46 -10.80 0.81 -9.97
CA ALA A 46 -10.31 0.27 -8.70
C ALA A 46 -9.01 -0.54 -8.89
N VAL A 47 -8.92 -1.37 -9.94
CA VAL A 47 -7.70 -2.13 -10.29
C VAL A 47 -6.53 -1.19 -10.62
N ASN A 48 -6.80 -0.08 -11.32
CA ASN A 48 -5.77 0.92 -11.63
C ASN A 48 -5.27 1.64 -10.37
N VAL A 49 -6.18 1.99 -9.45
CA VAL A 49 -5.82 2.54 -8.13
C VAL A 49 -4.96 1.58 -7.31
N LEU A 50 -5.27 0.28 -7.33
CA LEU A 50 -4.45 -0.72 -6.64
C LEU A 50 -3.02 -0.80 -7.21
N ASN A 51 -2.85 -0.65 -8.53
CA ASN A 51 -1.52 -0.54 -9.15
C ASN A 51 -0.79 0.75 -8.74
N GLU A 52 -1.47 1.90 -8.68
CA GLU A 52 -0.88 3.13 -8.12
C GLU A 52 -0.40 2.94 -6.67
N VAL A 53 -1.20 2.27 -5.84
CA VAL A 53 -0.87 2.00 -4.43
C VAL A 53 0.39 1.12 -4.34
N MET A 54 0.51 0.09 -5.17
CA MET A 54 1.71 -0.75 -5.23
C MET A 54 2.97 0.03 -5.65
N ALA A 55 2.83 0.96 -6.60
CA ALA A 55 3.95 1.76 -7.11
C ALA A 55 4.45 2.81 -6.10
N VAL A 56 3.54 3.39 -5.30
CA VAL A 56 3.86 4.43 -4.31
C VAL A 56 4.21 3.86 -2.93
N SER A 57 3.65 2.70 -2.56
CA SER A 57 3.89 2.11 -1.24
C SER A 57 5.29 1.49 -1.13
N SER A 58 6.07 1.94 -0.16
CA SER A 58 7.37 1.34 0.17
C SER A 58 7.27 -0.02 0.88
N ARG A 59 6.06 -0.48 1.22
CA ARG A 59 5.83 -1.61 2.14
C ARG A 59 5.45 -2.88 1.39
N ASP A 60 6.29 -3.91 1.43
CA ASP A 60 6.05 -5.13 0.64
C ASP A 60 4.82 -5.92 1.09
N ASP A 61 4.40 -5.84 2.36
CA ASP A 61 3.12 -6.41 2.83
C ASP A 61 1.91 -5.77 2.14
N ILE A 62 1.97 -4.46 1.91
CA ILE A 62 0.90 -3.70 1.22
C ILE A 62 0.93 -4.03 -0.27
N LYS A 63 2.13 -4.08 -0.88
CA LYS A 63 2.27 -4.46 -2.30
C LYS A 63 1.69 -5.86 -2.55
N LYS A 64 2.11 -6.87 -1.78
CA LYS A 64 1.60 -8.24 -1.89
C LYS A 64 0.09 -8.31 -1.69
N TYR A 65 -0.46 -7.56 -0.73
CA TYR A 65 -1.90 -7.53 -0.49
C TYR A 65 -2.70 -6.89 -1.65
N CYS A 66 -2.21 -5.80 -2.24
CA CYS A 66 -2.78 -5.27 -3.50
C CYS A 66 -2.72 -6.30 -4.63
N GLN A 67 -1.59 -7.01 -4.76
CA GLN A 67 -1.35 -8.00 -5.81
C GLN A 67 -2.29 -9.21 -5.70
N ASP A 68 -2.51 -9.69 -4.48
CA ASP A 68 -3.48 -10.75 -4.14
C ASP A 68 -4.90 -10.32 -4.48
N VAL A 69 -5.31 -9.12 -4.07
CA VAL A 69 -6.63 -8.56 -4.38
C VAL A 69 -6.84 -8.36 -5.88
N ILE A 70 -5.87 -7.80 -6.62
CA ILE A 70 -5.94 -7.67 -8.09
C ILE A 70 -6.09 -9.06 -8.75
N SER A 71 -5.32 -10.04 -8.29
CA SER A 71 -5.39 -11.41 -8.79
C SER A 71 -6.77 -12.04 -8.52
N GLY A 72 -7.34 -11.77 -7.34
CA GLY A 72 -8.70 -12.15 -6.98
C GLY A 72 -9.75 -11.57 -7.94
N ILE A 73 -9.70 -10.25 -8.22
CA ILE A 73 -10.63 -9.58 -9.16
C ILE A 73 -10.53 -10.19 -10.57
N ILE A 74 -9.31 -10.44 -11.06
CA ILE A 74 -9.10 -11.04 -12.37
C ILE A 74 -9.60 -12.49 -12.40
N ALA A 75 -9.38 -13.26 -11.32
CA ALA A 75 -9.85 -14.63 -11.19
C ALA A 75 -11.38 -14.73 -11.09
N THR A 76 -12.05 -13.79 -10.41
CA THR A 76 -13.53 -13.73 -10.41
C THR A 76 -14.05 -13.36 -11.79
N THR A 77 -13.58 -12.25 -12.38
CA THR A 77 -13.95 -11.80 -13.73
C THR A 77 -13.74 -12.87 -14.81
N THR A 78 -12.68 -13.68 -14.67
CA THR A 78 -12.40 -14.81 -15.58
C THR A 78 -13.30 -16.02 -15.29
N ASN A 79 -13.66 -16.27 -14.02
CA ASN A 79 -14.65 -17.29 -13.70
C ASN A 79 -16.07 -16.89 -14.14
N ASP A 80 -16.47 -15.62 -14.16
CA ASP A 80 -17.75 -15.21 -14.76
C ASP A 80 -17.88 -15.63 -16.24
N ILE A 81 -16.74 -15.74 -16.96
CA ILE A 81 -16.68 -16.25 -18.34
C ILE A 81 -16.68 -17.80 -18.38
N ARG A 82 -16.24 -18.46 -17.30
CA ARG A 82 -16.04 -19.93 -17.23
C ARG A 82 -17.13 -20.67 -16.45
N THR A 83 -17.97 -19.99 -15.67
CA THR A 83 -19.01 -20.58 -14.81
C THR A 83 -20.28 -20.92 -15.59
N ALA A 84 -20.09 -21.61 -16.72
CA ALA A 84 -21.08 -22.51 -17.31
C ALA A 84 -20.67 -23.99 -17.11
N GLY A 85 -19.58 -24.26 -16.39
CA GLY A 85 -19.09 -25.60 -16.03
C GLY A 85 -18.46 -25.64 -14.64
N GLU A 86 -18.59 -26.79 -13.99
CA GLU A 86 -18.08 -27.19 -12.66
C GLU A 86 -18.48 -26.37 -11.41
N GLU A 87 -19.68 -26.73 -10.94
CA GLU A 87 -20.11 -26.70 -9.55
C GLU A 87 -19.17 -27.50 -8.59
N ARG A 88 -19.04 -26.99 -7.35
CA ARG A 88 -18.58 -27.65 -6.10
C ARG A 88 -17.20 -28.34 -6.04
N ALA A 89 -16.33 -27.73 -5.22
CA ALA A 89 -15.64 -28.46 -4.16
C ALA A 89 -15.59 -27.59 -2.88
N ALA A 90 -16.35 -27.96 -1.85
CA ALA A 90 -16.33 -27.32 -0.53
C ALA A 90 -16.29 -28.39 0.57
N ALA A 91 -15.19 -28.40 1.33
CA ALA A 91 -14.92 -29.03 2.63
C ALA A 91 -13.38 -28.88 2.81
N GLU A 92 -12.82 -28.07 3.70
CA GLU A 92 -12.94 -28.09 5.17
C GLU A 92 -12.39 -29.41 5.76
N GLU A 93 -11.15 -29.40 6.27
CA GLU A 93 -10.83 -29.61 7.70
C GLU A 93 -9.31 -29.78 7.99
N ALA A 94 -8.96 -29.78 9.28
CA ALA A 94 -7.69 -30.23 9.89
C ALA A 94 -6.43 -29.35 9.71
N GLY A 95 -6.21 -28.47 10.69
CA GLY A 95 -4.91 -27.83 10.92
C GLY A 95 -3.84 -28.75 11.53
N THR A 96 -2.68 -28.18 11.87
CA THR A 96 -1.91 -28.46 13.11
C THR A 96 -0.74 -27.47 13.25
N GLU A 97 -0.61 -26.99 14.48
CA GLU A 97 0.36 -26.08 15.06
C GLU A 97 1.87 -26.50 15.00
N LYS A 98 2.77 -25.51 15.16
CA LYS A 98 4.23 -25.58 15.51
C LYS A 98 5.19 -26.25 14.51
N ASN A 99 6.18 -25.47 14.03
CA ASN A 99 7.57 -25.73 14.44
C ASN A 99 8.58 -24.56 14.32
N GLN A 100 9.06 -24.13 15.48
CA GLN A 100 10.44 -23.80 15.88
C GLN A 100 11.44 -23.06 14.96
N GLN A 101 12.06 -22.02 15.56
CA GLN A 101 13.35 -21.43 15.20
C GLN A 101 14.45 -22.46 14.91
N PRO A 102 15.49 -22.06 14.15
CA PRO A 102 16.86 -22.47 14.40
C PRO A 102 17.65 -21.36 15.11
N GLU A 103 17.69 -21.42 16.45
CA GLU A 103 18.69 -20.67 17.23
C GLU A 103 19.98 -21.49 17.35
N LYS A 104 21.10 -20.96 16.84
CA LYS A 104 22.50 -21.18 17.30
C LYS A 104 23.40 -20.19 16.55
N LYS A 105 23.93 -19.13 17.20
CA LYS A 105 25.14 -19.13 18.08
C LYS A 105 26.40 -19.49 17.27
N LYS A 106 27.50 -18.72 17.28
CA LYS A 106 28.00 -17.75 18.29
C LYS A 106 29.23 -16.95 17.77
N ALA A 107 29.31 -15.63 18.07
CA ALA A 107 30.51 -14.75 18.24
C ALA A 107 31.68 -14.81 17.19
N ALA A 108 32.66 -13.90 17.11
CA ALA A 108 33.09 -12.70 17.84
C ALA A 108 34.00 -11.86 16.88
N ALA A 109 34.52 -10.65 17.13
CA ALA A 109 34.43 -9.63 18.19
C ALA A 109 35.07 -8.31 17.66
N ALA A 110 35.09 -7.24 18.49
CA ALA A 110 36.02 -6.09 18.43
C ALA A 110 35.86 -5.06 17.29
N GLU A 111 36.21 -3.77 17.46
CA GLU A 111 36.23 -2.87 18.64
C GLU A 111 36.47 -1.43 18.13
N LYS A 112 36.12 -0.40 18.93
CA LYS A 112 36.45 1.04 18.75
C LYS A 112 35.78 1.72 17.53
N GLY A 113 35.16 2.89 17.64
CA GLY A 113 35.07 3.83 18.77
C GLY A 113 35.56 5.21 18.34
N LYS A 114 35.05 6.28 18.99
CA LYS A 114 35.39 7.70 18.78
C LYS A 114 34.90 8.31 17.46
N GLU A 115 34.66 9.62 17.34
CA GLU A 115 34.43 10.70 18.31
C GLU A 115 33.92 11.95 17.57
N LYS A 116 32.98 12.66 18.17
CA LYS A 116 32.66 14.09 18.04
C LYS A 116 33.32 14.89 16.87
N VAL A 117 32.50 15.34 15.92
CA VAL A 117 32.68 16.59 15.16
C VAL A 117 31.29 17.25 15.09
N GLU A 118 30.92 18.18 15.96
CA GLU A 118 31.38 19.58 16.00
C GLU A 118 31.08 20.36 14.71
N VAL A 119 29.82 20.78 14.54
CA VAL A 119 29.44 21.85 13.62
C VAL A 119 29.56 23.18 14.34
N SER A 120 30.77 23.74 14.27
CA SER A 120 31.07 25.11 14.69
C SER A 120 31.01 26.05 13.50
N GLN A 121 30.10 27.02 13.57
CA GLN A 121 30.14 28.33 12.90
C GLN A 121 30.53 28.39 11.41
N GLU A 122 29.56 28.71 10.55
CA GLU A 122 29.82 29.68 9.48
C GLU A 122 29.07 30.99 9.77
N LYS A 123 29.81 31.96 10.34
CA LYS A 123 29.42 33.36 10.27
C LYS A 123 29.80 33.86 8.87
N ARG A 124 28.80 34.22 8.06
CA ARG A 124 28.99 35.23 7.01
C ARG A 124 28.05 36.40 7.28
N GLY A 125 28.59 37.40 7.96
CA GLY A 125 28.07 38.75 7.81
C GLY A 125 28.54 39.30 6.48
N THR A 126 27.63 39.94 5.73
CA THR A 126 27.96 41.00 4.80
C THR A 126 27.02 42.15 5.12
N GLU A 127 27.59 43.13 5.79
CA GLU A 127 27.02 44.47 5.96
C GLU A 127 27.24 45.29 4.67
N VAL A 128 26.61 46.47 4.58
CA VAL A 128 26.58 47.44 3.45
C VAL A 128 25.83 46.95 2.19
N VAL A 129 25.00 47.73 1.51
CA VAL A 129 24.76 49.20 1.41
C VAL A 129 23.23 49.40 1.27
N GLY A 130 22.55 50.53 1.50
CA GLY A 130 22.88 51.96 1.49
C GLY A 130 21.56 52.76 1.47
N LEU A 131 21.64 54.09 1.51
CA LEU A 131 20.51 55.03 1.71
C LEU A 131 19.44 55.01 0.61
N GLN A 132 18.16 55.15 1.00
CA GLN A 132 17.26 56.16 0.41
C GLN A 132 16.21 56.60 1.44
#